data_AF-A0A510PQZ2-F1
#
_entry.id   AF-A0A510PQZ2-F1
#
_cell.length_a   1.000
_cell.length_b   1.000
_cell.length_c   1.000
_cell.angle_alpha   90.00
_cell.angle_beta   90.00
_cell.angle_gamma   90.00
#
_symmetry.space_group_name_H-M   'P 1'
#
loop_
_entity.id
_entity.type
_entity.pdbx_description
1 polymer ?
#
loop_
_entity_poly.entity_id
_entity_poly.type
_entity_poly.pdbx_seq_one_letter_code
_entity_poly.pdbx_strand_id
1 'polypeptide(L)'
;MRRGRRGRRINRQLSFNLRAHRQKRFSNRRTGKLAPSIRANRQLELRVVSELTKIYPITDIYFEYIKADIDLTSGRKGAKSGKGFSSVMVGQKWAIEQLS
;
A
#
# COMPACT_ATOMS: atom_id res chain seq x y z
N MET A 1 -10.70 -14.48 20.80
CA MET A 1 -12.10 -14.10 20.48
C MET A 1 -12.36 -13.49 19.07
N ARG A 2 -11.43 -13.55 18.09
CA ARG A 2 -11.64 -12.96 16.73
C ARG A 2 -11.85 -13.98 15.59
N ARG A 3 -11.69 -15.28 15.83
CA ARG A 3 -11.90 -16.35 14.82
C ARG A 3 -13.38 -16.77 14.65
N GLY A 4 -14.23 -16.66 15.68
CA GLY A 4 -15.57 -17.24 15.67
C GLY A 4 -16.61 -16.59 14.75
N ARG A 5 -16.68 -15.25 14.66
CA ARG A 5 -17.73 -14.57 13.87
C ARG A 5 -17.47 -14.52 12.36
N ARG A 6 -16.21 -14.50 11.94
CA ARG A 6 -15.84 -14.34 10.51
C ARG A 6 -15.89 -15.67 9.75
N GLY A 7 -15.59 -16.78 10.42
CA GLY A 7 -15.67 -18.14 9.85
C GLY A 7 -17.10 -18.62 9.59
N ARG A 8 -18.04 -18.28 10.49
CA ARG A 8 -19.46 -18.70 10.40
C ARG A 8 -20.25 -18.05 9.24
N ARG A 9 -19.75 -16.98 8.63
CA ARG A 9 -20.44 -16.27 7.53
C ARG A 9 -20.27 -16.92 6.17
N ILE A 10 -19.32 -17.84 6.02
CA ILE A 10 -19.03 -18.52 4.77
C ILE A 10 -19.34 -20.00 4.98
N ASN A 11 -20.39 -20.48 4.32
CA ASN A 11 -20.68 -21.92 4.29
C ASN A 11 -19.58 -22.61 3.47
N ARG A 12 -18.67 -23.31 4.15
CA ARG A 12 -17.53 -23.99 3.50
C ARG A 12 -17.89 -25.31 2.83
N GLN A 13 -19.11 -25.81 3.06
CA GLN A 13 -19.60 -27.04 2.43
C GLN A 13 -20.07 -26.83 0.99
N LEU A 14 -20.40 -25.60 0.61
CA LEU A 14 -20.73 -25.26 -0.78
C LEU A 14 -19.45 -25.14 -1.62
N SER A 15 -19.55 -25.43 -2.92
CA SER A 15 -18.48 -25.14 -3.88
C SER A 15 -18.15 -23.65 -3.87
N PHE A 16 -16.87 -23.29 -4.09
CA PHE A 16 -16.36 -21.91 -3.90
C PHE A 16 -17.20 -20.83 -4.60
N ASN A 17 -17.70 -21.13 -5.80
CA ASN A 17 -18.49 -20.23 -6.63
C ASN A 17 -19.88 -19.92 -6.04
N LEU A 18 -20.42 -20.83 -5.22
CA LEU A 18 -21.75 -20.73 -4.59
C LEU A 18 -21.70 -20.14 -3.17
N ARG A 19 -20.50 -19.90 -2.65
CA ARG A 19 -20.32 -19.33 -1.30
C ARG A 19 -20.67 -17.84 -1.33
N ALA A 20 -21.30 -17.37 -0.26
CA ALA A 20 -21.56 -15.94 -0.01
C ALA A 20 -20.26 -15.18 0.30
N HIS A 21 -19.38 -15.06 -0.69
CA HIS A 21 -18.23 -14.20 -0.65
C HIS A 21 -18.70 -12.75 -0.85
N ARG A 22 -18.10 -11.79 -0.14
CA ARG A 22 -18.18 -10.39 -0.56
C ARG A 22 -17.36 -10.26 -1.86
N GLN A 23 -17.91 -10.72 -2.99
CA GLN A 23 -17.27 -10.69 -4.30
C GLN A 23 -16.80 -9.26 -4.63
N LYS A 24 -17.58 -8.26 -4.21
CA LYS A 24 -17.28 -6.84 -4.43
C LYS A 24 -16.40 -6.19 -3.35
N ARG A 25 -15.77 -6.92 -2.43
CA ARG A 25 -14.96 -6.27 -1.35
C ARG A 25 -13.81 -5.42 -1.91
N PHE A 26 -13.17 -5.89 -2.97
CA PHE A 26 -12.09 -5.15 -3.62
C PHE A 26 -12.61 -4.06 -4.55
N SER A 27 -13.67 -4.32 -5.33
CA SER A 27 -14.27 -3.31 -6.22
C SER A 27 -15.01 -2.19 -5.45
N ASN A 28 -15.54 -2.47 -4.26
CA ASN A 28 -16.15 -1.47 -3.38
C ASN A 28 -15.12 -0.67 -2.58
N ARG A 29 -13.82 -0.96 -2.73
CA ARG A 29 -12.75 -0.19 -2.08
C ARG A 29 -12.59 1.13 -2.87
N ARG A 30 -13.39 2.14 -2.51
CA ARG A 30 -13.47 3.44 -3.21
C ARG A 30 -12.19 4.27 -3.22
N THR A 31 -11.22 3.95 -2.36
CA THR A 31 -10.02 4.77 -2.16
C THR A 31 -8.77 3.89 -2.13
N GLY A 32 -7.78 4.22 -2.97
CA GLY A 32 -6.42 3.65 -2.95
C GLY A 32 -5.60 4.13 -1.75
N LYS A 33 -6.05 3.81 -0.54
CA LYS A 33 -5.37 4.23 0.69
C LYS A 33 -4.04 3.49 0.84
N LEU A 34 -2.99 4.23 1.19
CA LEU A 34 -1.76 3.66 1.71
C LEU A 34 -2.02 2.81 2.97
N ALA A 35 -1.16 1.82 3.19
CA ALA A 35 -1.12 1.12 4.47
C ALA A 35 -0.81 2.12 5.61
N PRO A 36 -1.47 2.02 6.78
CA PRO A 36 -1.28 2.98 7.86
C PRO A 36 0.17 3.16 8.30
N SER A 37 0.95 2.08 8.38
CA SER A 37 2.38 2.13 8.74
C SER A 37 3.21 2.92 7.74
N ILE A 38 2.99 2.69 6.44
CA ILE A 38 3.70 3.40 5.37
C ILE A 38 3.31 4.87 5.37
N ARG A 39 2.02 5.16 5.55
CA ARG A 39 1.51 6.53 5.59
C ARG A 39 2.11 7.31 6.75
N ALA A 40 2.16 6.73 7.95
CA ALA A 40 2.74 7.38 9.12
C ALA A 40 4.20 7.77 8.90
N ASN A 41 5.01 6.86 8.34
CA ASN A 41 6.42 7.14 8.03
C ASN A 41 6.57 8.27 7.01
N ARG A 42 5.80 8.25 5.91
CA ARG A 42 5.86 9.31 4.89
C ARG A 42 5.38 10.66 5.43
N GLN A 43 4.36 10.67 6.29
CA GLN A 43 3.91 11.91 6.93
C GLN A 43 4.96 12.51 7.86
N LEU A 44 5.75 11.68 8.55
CA LEU A 44 6.86 12.15 9.37
C LEU A 44 7.94 12.82 8.49
N GLU A 45 8.33 12.17 7.39
CA GLU A 45 9.30 12.73 6.42
C GLU A 45 8.81 14.08 5.87
N LEU A 46 7.56 14.15 5.41
CA LEU A 46 6.95 15.39 4.90
C LEU A 46 6.95 16.50 5.95
N ARG A 47 6.69 16.16 7.21
CA ARG A 47 6.69 17.15 8.31
C ARG A 47 8.10 17.69 8.55
N VAL A 48 9.11 16.82 8.57
CA VAL A 48 10.51 17.25 8.73
C VAL A 48 10.91 18.20 7.60
N VAL A 49 10.62 17.82 6.35
CA VAL A 49 10.88 18.68 5.18
C VAL A 49 10.17 20.03 5.32
N SER A 50 8.88 20.03 5.69
CA SER A 50 8.10 21.26 5.85
C SER A 50 8.60 22.18 6.96
N GLU A 51 9.22 21.67 8.03
CA GLU A 51 9.83 22.52 9.04
C GLU A 51 11.20 23.05 8.59
N LEU A 52 11.99 22.22 7.90
CA LEU A 52 13.29 22.64 7.37
C LEU A 52 13.17 23.75 6.33
N THR A 53 12.16 23.70 5.46
CA THR A 53 11.91 24.76 4.45
C THR A 53 11.51 26.11 5.05
N LYS A 54 11.03 26.14 6.31
CA LYS A 54 10.76 27.41 7.02
C LYS A 54 12.03 28.03 7.60
N ILE A 55 13.02 27.20 7.93
CA ILE A 55 14.26 27.63 8.61
C ILE A 55 15.33 27.96 7.57
N TYR A 56 15.43 27.18 6.50
CA TYR A 56 16.47 27.29 5.49
C TYR A 56 15.88 27.58 4.11
N PRO A 57 16.58 28.37 3.27
CA PRO A 57 16.18 28.59 1.89
C PRO A 57 16.52 27.35 1.03
N ILE A 58 15.71 26.29 1.16
CA ILE A 58 15.86 25.06 0.38
C ILE A 58 15.38 25.32 -1.05
N THR A 59 16.26 25.13 -2.03
CA THR A 59 15.93 25.26 -3.46
C THR A 59 15.50 23.95 -4.08
N ASP A 60 16.15 22.84 -3.70
CA ASP A 60 15.99 21.54 -4.36
C ASP A 60 15.95 20.42 -3.33
N ILE A 61 15.08 19.43 -3.56
CA ILE A 61 14.97 18.21 -2.76
C ILE A 61 15.06 17.00 -3.67
N TYR A 62 16.07 16.17 -3.44
CA TYR A 62 16.32 14.96 -4.21
C TYR A 62 15.86 13.73 -3.43
N PHE A 63 15.14 12.83 -4.10
CA PHE A 63 14.70 11.55 -3.55
C PHE A 63 15.28 10.39 -4.35
N GLU A 64 15.85 9.40 -3.65
CA GLU A 64 16.18 8.13 -4.28
C GLU A 64 14.89 7.34 -4.51
N TYR A 65 14.49 7.23 -5.78
CA TYR A 65 13.29 6.50 -6.15
C TYR A 65 13.60 5.01 -6.34
N ILE A 66 13.06 4.17 -5.45
CA ILE A 66 13.26 2.73 -5.51
C ILE A 66 12.47 2.17 -6.69
N LYS A 67 13.12 1.37 -7.53
CA LYS A 67 12.49 0.62 -8.63
C LYS A 67 12.78 -0.87 -8.46
N ALA A 68 12.16 -1.47 -7.45
CA ALA A 68 12.29 -2.90 -7.18
C ALA A 68 11.16 -3.67 -7.83
N ASP A 69 11.47 -4.51 -8.81
CA ASP A 69 10.56 -5.59 -9.18
C ASP A 69 10.70 -6.71 -8.14
N ILE A 70 9.70 -6.77 -7.25
CA ILE A 70 9.71 -7.76 -6.18
C ILE A 70 9.63 -9.19 -6.74
N ASP A 71 9.07 -9.37 -7.93
CA ASP A 71 8.94 -10.71 -8.53
C ASP A 71 10.30 -11.27 -8.96
N LEU A 72 11.27 -10.39 -9.29
CA LEU A 72 12.65 -10.78 -9.62
C LEU A 72 13.55 -10.95 -8.39
N THR A 73 13.22 -10.30 -7.27
CA THR A 73 14.15 -10.11 -6.14
C THR A 73 13.79 -10.87 -4.86
N SER A 74 12.52 -11.22 -4.66
CA SER A 74 12.06 -11.77 -3.35
C SER A 74 11.93 -13.28 -3.29
N GLY A 75 12.19 -14.01 -4.39
CA GLY A 75 11.93 -15.46 -4.49
C GLY A 75 10.45 -15.85 -4.31
N ARG A 76 9.54 -14.86 -4.21
CA ARG A 76 8.10 -15.10 -4.05
C ARG A 76 7.50 -15.59 -5.36
N LYS A 77 6.36 -16.29 -5.25
CA LYS A 77 5.53 -16.60 -6.42
C LYS A 77 5.13 -15.29 -7.11
N GLY A 78 5.49 -15.15 -8.39
CA GLY A 78 5.29 -13.93 -9.16
C GLY A 78 3.86 -13.39 -9.09
N ALA A 79 3.73 -12.07 -9.19
CA ALA A 79 2.44 -11.41 -9.18
C ALA A 79 1.61 -11.84 -10.39
N LYS A 80 0.30 -12.00 -10.18
CA LYS A 80 -0.64 -12.32 -11.27
C LYS A 80 -0.68 -11.26 -12.38
N SER A 81 -0.23 -10.04 -12.08
CA SER A 81 -0.12 -8.92 -13.01
C SER A 81 1.15 -8.96 -13.89
N GLY A 82 2.03 -9.96 -13.70
CA GLY A 82 3.29 -10.07 -14.44
C GLY A 82 4.38 -9.09 -14.02
N LYS A 83 4.10 -8.18 -13.09
CA LYS A 83 5.07 -7.26 -12.48
C LYS A 83 4.78 -7.12 -10.99
N GLY A 84 5.83 -7.28 -10.19
CA GLY A 84 5.77 -7.12 -8.76
C GLY A 84 5.96 -5.66 -8.38
N PHE A 85 5.13 -5.15 -7.47
CA PHE A 85 5.36 -3.84 -6.86
C PHE A 85 5.83 -4.00 -5.42
N SER A 86 6.69 -3.06 -4.99
CA SER A 86 7.03 -2.87 -3.59
C SER A 86 6.09 -1.88 -2.92
N SER A 87 5.69 -2.20 -1.69
CA SER A 87 4.91 -1.26 -0.88
C SER A 87 5.67 0.03 -0.59
N VAL A 88 7.00 -0.02 -0.59
CA VAL A 88 7.87 1.16 -0.43
C VAL A 88 7.71 2.10 -1.63
N MET A 89 7.68 1.56 -2.86
CA MET A 89 7.49 2.35 -4.08
C MET A 89 6.16 3.09 -4.08
N VAL A 90 5.08 2.41 -3.67
CA VAL A 90 3.75 3.02 -3.56
C VAL A 90 3.77 4.16 -2.54
N GLY A 91 4.47 3.97 -1.42
CA GLY A 91 4.67 5.01 -0.41
C GLY A 91 5.47 6.21 -0.92
N GLN A 92 6.56 5.98 -1.65
CA GLN A 92 7.38 7.05 -2.24
C GLN A 92 6.58 7.86 -3.25
N LYS A 93 5.86 7.20 -4.16
CA LYS A 93 5.02 7.89 -5.14
C LYS A 93 3.99 8.79 -4.47
N TRP A 94 3.30 8.28 -3.44
CA TRP A 94 2.35 9.08 -2.69
C TRP A 94 2.99 10.27 -1.99
N ALA A 95 4.19 10.12 -1.40
CA ALA A 95 4.89 11.22 -0.74
C ALA A 95 5.30 12.32 -1.72
N ILE A 96 5.79 11.96 -2.91
CA ILE A 96 6.13 12.90 -3.98
C ILE A 96 4.88 13.67 -4.44
N GLU A 97 3.73 13.00 -4.57
CA GLU A 97 2.44 13.64 -4.87
C GLU A 97 2.00 14.66 -3.79
N GLN A 98 2.53 14.59 -2.56
CA GLN A 98 2.23 15.59 -1.51
C GLN A 98 3.24 16.76 -1.49
N LEU A 99 4.39 16.62 -2.16
CA LEU A 99 5.41 17.67 -2.26
C LEU A 99 5.28 18.50 -3.56
N SER A 100 4.45 18.03 -4.49
CA SER A 100 4.08 18.74 -5.73
C SER A 100 3.00 19.77 -5.44
#